data_AF-X0SZS0-F1
#
_entry.id   AF-X0SZS0-F1
#
_cell.length_a   1.000
_cell.length_b   1.000
_cell.length_c   1.000
_cell.angle_alpha   90.00
_cell.angle_beta   90.00
_cell.angle_gamma   90.00
#
_symmetry.space_group_name_H-M   'P 1'
#
loop_
_entity.id
_entity.type
_entity.pdbx_description
1 polymer ?
#
loop_
_entity_poly.entity_id
_entity_poly.type
_entity_poly.pdbx_seq_one_letter_code
_entity_poly.pdbx_strand_id
1 'polypeptide(L)'
;MATKQIEASGSLVITNNGQNTKPIALGTGGDSQRSYEEVVTDQTVVNTAGGVAGGVFQDLPCVSGLSEVQFLYLKSDNAFVLRLYAVPASAISTTGAYPTTFGGGETLITTIDGVAVTATFLIGDQTVDQVVARINAAMALAGIATPRASAVAGQLRIDGVATAVGAGGIGQLTFAGTGSVQLGMDAATIVDAQGQDQTLAGLTIMEFPHSGQTAPTAAQVSGTATIDVVAAGRA
;
A
#
# COMPACT_ATOMS: atom_id res chain seq x y z
N MET A 1 23.58 -14.53 -13.11
CA MET A 1 22.23 -15.05 -13.37
C MET A 1 21.98 -16.22 -12.44
N ALA A 2 20.99 -16.18 -11.54
CA ALA A 2 20.55 -17.35 -10.79
C ALA A 2 19.62 -18.20 -11.65
N THR A 3 19.64 -19.53 -11.52
CA THR A 3 18.71 -20.41 -12.23
C THR A 3 17.61 -20.81 -11.26
N LYS A 4 16.35 -20.53 -11.63
CA LYS A 4 15.16 -20.89 -10.85
C LYS A 4 14.57 -22.18 -11.43
N GLN A 5 14.29 -23.16 -10.57
CA GLN A 5 13.59 -24.37 -10.96
C GLN A 5 12.45 -24.59 -9.97
N ILE A 6 11.21 -24.51 -10.47
CA ILE A 6 10.02 -24.92 -9.72
C ILE A 6 9.86 -26.40 -10.02
N GLU A 7 10.05 -27.25 -9.01
CA GLU A 7 9.82 -28.68 -9.18
C GLU A 7 8.31 -28.95 -9.24
N ALA A 8 7.91 -30.00 -9.98
CA ALA A 8 6.52 -30.41 -10.16
C ALA A 8 5.78 -30.76 -8.84
N SER A 9 6.50 -30.75 -7.71
CA SER A 9 6.01 -30.95 -6.34
C SER A 9 5.53 -29.66 -5.65
N GLY A 10 5.64 -28.50 -6.29
CA GLY A 10 5.31 -27.20 -5.66
C GLY A 10 6.40 -26.68 -4.72
N SER A 11 7.60 -27.28 -4.77
CA SER A 11 8.76 -26.82 -4.00
C SER A 11 9.48 -25.66 -4.71
N LEU A 12 9.69 -24.54 -4.00
CA LEU A 12 10.52 -23.44 -4.47
C LEU A 12 11.99 -23.74 -4.15
N VAL A 13 12.76 -24.10 -5.19
CA VAL A 13 14.21 -24.27 -5.07
C VAL A 13 14.90 -23.04 -5.67
N ILE A 14 15.48 -22.20 -4.80
CA ILE A 14 16.31 -21.07 -5.24
C ILE A 14 17.77 -21.53 -5.32
N THR A 15 18.30 -21.68 -6.52
CA THR A 15 19.72 -22.04 -6.74
C THR A 15 20.53 -20.81 -7.15
N ASN A 16 21.47 -20.38 -6.30
CA ASN A 16 22.39 -19.28 -6.61
C ASN A 16 23.58 -19.83 -7.42
N ASN A 17 23.68 -19.44 -8.70
CA ASN A 17 24.72 -19.93 -9.63
C ASN A 17 26.14 -19.49 -9.21
N GLY A 18 26.80 -20.31 -8.38
CA GLY A 18 28.26 -20.37 -8.31
C GLY A 18 28.91 -20.20 -6.93
N GLN A 19 28.16 -20.09 -5.84
CA GLN A 19 28.77 -19.96 -4.49
C GLN A 19 28.16 -20.85 -3.41
N ASN A 20 26.98 -21.46 -3.62
CA ASN A 20 26.45 -22.49 -2.73
C ASN A 20 25.29 -23.20 -3.44
N THR A 21 25.51 -24.46 -3.82
CA THR A 21 24.51 -25.37 -4.42
C THR A 21 23.55 -25.95 -3.38
N LYS A 22 23.44 -25.37 -2.19
CA LYS A 22 22.46 -25.81 -1.21
C LYS A 22 21.11 -25.19 -1.57
N PRO A 23 20.07 -26.00 -1.82
CA PRO A 23 18.70 -25.50 -1.83
C PRO A 23 18.51 -24.67 -0.56
N ILE A 24 17.96 -23.46 -0.69
CA ILE A 24 17.42 -22.78 0.48
C ILE A 24 16.17 -23.58 0.86
N ALA A 25 16.37 -24.61 1.68
CA ALA A 25 15.29 -25.38 2.26
C ALA A 25 14.62 -24.50 3.32
N LEU A 26 13.43 -24.01 3.01
CA LEU A 26 12.55 -23.37 3.99
C LEU A 26 11.95 -24.47 4.87
N GLY A 27 12.73 -24.87 5.88
CA GLY A 27 12.35 -25.89 6.86
C GLY A 27 13.53 -26.78 7.27
N THR A 28 14.17 -26.46 8.39
CA THR A 28 14.98 -27.43 9.16
C THR A 28 14.26 -27.75 10.47
N GLY A 29 13.64 -28.92 10.54
CA GLY A 29 13.14 -29.53 11.79
C GLY A 29 11.70 -30.04 11.73
N GLY A 30 11.52 -31.31 11.34
CA GLY A 30 10.29 -32.10 11.54
C GLY A 30 9.16 -31.89 10.53
N ASP A 31 9.06 -32.78 9.55
CA ASP A 31 7.84 -33.23 8.85
C ASP A 31 6.75 -32.23 8.45
N SER A 32 7.08 -31.02 8.03
CA SER A 32 6.10 -30.15 7.38
C SER A 32 6.75 -29.39 6.22
N GLN A 33 6.65 -29.98 5.02
CA GLN A 33 6.79 -29.22 3.79
C GLN A 33 5.80 -28.04 3.86
N ARG A 34 6.30 -26.82 3.82
CA ARG A 34 5.44 -25.64 3.72
C ARG A 34 5.02 -25.52 2.26
N SER A 35 3.71 -25.61 2.04
CA SER A 35 3.09 -25.32 0.75
C SER A 35 2.52 -23.92 0.81
N TYR A 36 2.83 -23.13 -0.20
CA TYR A 36 2.20 -21.83 -0.42
C TYR A 36 1.13 -22.02 -1.51
N GLU A 37 0.01 -21.33 -1.38
CA GLU A 37 -1.08 -21.43 -2.35
C GLU A 37 -0.67 -20.77 -3.67
N GLU A 38 0.03 -19.65 -3.57
CA GLU A 38 0.57 -18.93 -4.72
C GLU A 38 2.03 -18.56 -4.51
N VAL A 39 2.82 -18.67 -5.58
CA VAL A 39 4.22 -18.23 -5.64
C VAL A 39 4.36 -17.31 -6.86
N VAL A 40 4.56 -16.02 -6.59
CA VAL A 40 4.83 -15.04 -7.64
C VAL A 40 6.35 -14.86 -7.75
N THR A 41 6.90 -15.28 -8.89
CA THR A 41 8.34 -15.28 -9.13
C THR A 41 8.79 -14.18 -10.08
N ASP A 42 9.99 -13.67 -9.82
CA ASP A 42 10.88 -13.04 -10.81
C ASP A 42 10.40 -11.70 -11.38
N GLN A 43 10.00 -10.82 -10.46
CA GLN A 43 9.88 -9.41 -10.80
C GLN A 43 11.16 -8.68 -10.41
N THR A 44 11.88 -8.20 -11.41
CA THR A 44 12.93 -7.20 -11.21
C THR A 44 12.26 -5.84 -11.08
N VAL A 45 12.28 -5.30 -9.87
CA VAL A 45 11.83 -3.93 -9.61
C VAL A 45 13.04 -3.03 -9.70
N VAL A 46 13.09 -2.19 -10.74
CA VAL A 46 14.06 -1.11 -10.84
C VAL A 46 13.45 0.09 -10.15
N ASN A 47 13.79 0.28 -8.87
CA ASN A 47 13.36 1.48 -8.19
C ASN A 47 14.27 2.63 -8.62
N THR A 48 13.76 3.45 -9.54
CA THR A 48 14.44 4.64 -10.04
C THR A 48 13.87 5.91 -9.43
N ALA A 49 13.03 5.81 -8.38
CA ALA A 49 12.52 6.97 -7.70
C ALA A 49 13.71 7.80 -7.21
N GLY A 50 14.01 8.89 -7.92
CA GLY A 50 15.24 9.67 -7.81
C GLY A 50 15.28 10.48 -6.53
N GLY A 51 15.34 9.80 -5.38
CA GLY A 51 15.29 10.38 -4.07
C GLY A 51 16.02 9.53 -3.03
N VAL A 52 16.18 10.11 -1.84
CA VAL A 52 16.79 9.43 -0.68
C VAL A 52 15.93 8.23 -0.30
N ALA A 53 16.56 7.10 0.01
CA ALA A 53 15.86 5.89 0.47
C ALA A 53 14.97 6.22 1.68
N GLY A 54 13.71 5.78 1.64
CA GLY A 54 12.69 6.13 2.64
C GLY A 54 11.84 7.35 2.26
N GLY A 55 12.07 7.97 1.10
CA GLY A 55 11.25 9.06 0.57
C GLY A 55 10.04 8.55 -0.23
N VAL A 56 10.24 8.26 -1.51
CA VAL A 56 9.18 7.77 -2.41
C VAL A 56 9.14 6.25 -2.39
N PHE A 57 7.95 5.68 -2.22
CA PHE A 57 7.73 4.24 -2.20
C PHE A 57 7.00 3.78 -3.46
N GLN A 58 7.38 2.62 -3.95
CA GLN A 58 6.74 1.92 -5.06
C GLN A 58 6.21 0.57 -4.56
N ASP A 59 4.96 0.25 -4.90
CA ASP A 59 4.37 -1.05 -4.60
C ASP A 59 5.15 -2.19 -5.28
N LEU A 60 5.35 -3.29 -4.55
CA LEU A 60 5.86 -4.52 -5.14
C LEU A 60 4.73 -5.22 -5.92
N PRO A 61 4.79 -5.28 -7.26
CA PRO A 61 3.68 -5.79 -8.05
C PRO A 61 3.45 -7.29 -7.86
N CYS A 62 4.44 -8.03 -7.36
CA CYS A 62 4.30 -9.45 -7.03
C CYS A 62 3.50 -9.71 -5.74
N VAL A 63 3.22 -8.67 -4.95
CA VAL A 63 2.47 -8.79 -3.69
C VAL A 63 0.99 -8.42 -3.88
N SER A 64 0.62 -7.65 -4.90
CA SER A 64 -0.75 -7.18 -5.09
C SER A 64 -1.78 -8.27 -5.41
N GLY A 65 -1.34 -9.46 -5.80
CA GLY A 65 -2.19 -10.64 -6.01
C GLY A 65 -2.37 -11.52 -4.78
N LEU A 66 -1.64 -11.25 -3.69
CA LEU A 66 -1.66 -12.09 -2.49
C LEU A 66 -2.54 -11.45 -1.40
N SER A 67 -3.44 -12.24 -0.82
CA SER A 67 -4.21 -11.87 0.37
C SER A 67 -3.35 -11.86 1.63
N GLU A 68 -2.28 -12.68 1.68
CA GLU A 68 -1.28 -12.71 2.75
C GLU A 68 0.10 -13.11 2.21
N VAL A 69 1.12 -12.27 2.38
CA VAL A 69 2.53 -12.61 2.08
C VAL A 69 3.10 -13.45 3.22
N GLN A 70 3.34 -14.72 2.98
CA GLN A 70 3.90 -15.65 3.97
C GLN A 70 5.40 -15.86 3.80
N PHE A 71 5.92 -15.57 2.61
CA PHE A 71 7.32 -15.66 2.28
C PHE A 71 7.73 -14.52 1.34
N LEU A 72 8.88 -13.92 1.64
CA LEU A 72 9.46 -12.89 0.79
C LEU A 72 10.96 -13.10 0.67
N TYR A 73 11.42 -13.24 -0.58
CA TYR A 73 12.82 -13.25 -0.96
C TYR A 73 13.11 -11.97 -1.73
N LEU A 74 14.13 -11.25 -1.30
CA LEU A 74 14.57 -10.01 -1.91
C LEU A 74 16.08 -10.09 -2.14
N LYS A 75 16.52 -9.82 -3.37
CA LYS A 75 17.93 -9.67 -3.67
C LYS A 75 18.15 -8.34 -4.36
N SER A 76 19.00 -7.51 -3.76
CA SER A 76 19.28 -6.16 -4.23
C SER A 76 20.77 -5.98 -4.55
N ASP A 77 21.05 -5.12 -5.53
CA ASP A 77 22.41 -4.64 -5.84
C ASP A 77 22.89 -3.52 -4.90
N ASN A 78 21.97 -2.82 -4.24
CA ASN A 78 22.22 -1.69 -3.33
C ASN A 78 21.34 -1.72 -2.08
N ALA A 79 21.60 -0.79 -1.14
CA ALA A 79 20.71 -0.60 -0.01
C ALA A 79 19.38 0.03 -0.44
N PHE A 80 18.28 -0.42 0.16
CA PHE A 80 16.93 0.07 -0.09
C PHE A 80 16.11 0.02 1.21
N VAL A 81 14.94 0.65 1.22
CA VAL A 81 13.97 0.55 2.32
C VAL A 81 12.82 -0.32 1.85
N LEU A 82 12.59 -1.43 2.54
CA LEU A 82 11.37 -2.23 2.42
C LEU A 82 10.35 -1.71 3.42
N ARG A 83 9.11 -1.52 2.96
CA ARG A 83 7.96 -1.30 3.82
C ARG A 83 7.05 -2.52 3.79
N LEU A 84 6.68 -2.99 4.96
CA LEU A 84 5.68 -4.02 5.16
C LEU A 84 4.43 -3.43 5.83
N TYR A 85 3.28 -4.08 5.64
CA TYR A 85 2.00 -3.67 6.24
C TYR A 85 1.59 -2.26 5.85
N ALA A 86 1.86 -1.85 4.60
CA ALA A 86 1.45 -0.55 4.11
C ALA A 86 -0.08 -0.46 4.08
N VAL A 87 -0.65 0.36 4.95
CA VAL A 87 -2.09 0.68 5.01
C VAL A 87 -2.24 2.16 4.68
N PRO A 88 -3.14 2.55 3.75
CA PRO A 88 -3.39 3.96 3.47
C PRO A 88 -3.95 4.67 4.70
N ALA A 89 -3.63 5.95 4.85
CA ALA A 89 -4.39 6.80 5.75
C ALA A 89 -5.85 6.81 5.32
N SER A 90 -6.78 6.86 6.26
CA SER A 90 -8.21 6.93 5.96
C SER A 90 -8.87 7.95 6.85
N ALA A 91 -9.87 8.65 6.33
CA ALA A 91 -10.70 9.56 7.11
C ALA A 91 -12.16 9.16 6.95
N ILE A 92 -12.89 9.13 8.06
CA ILE A 92 -14.32 8.84 8.08
C ILE A 92 -15.05 10.02 8.71
N SER A 93 -16.02 10.59 8.01
CA SER A 93 -16.81 11.71 8.52
C SER A 93 -17.51 11.33 9.81
N THR A 94 -17.24 12.06 10.90
CA THR A 94 -17.81 11.75 12.23
C THR A 94 -19.21 12.35 12.41
N THR A 95 -19.48 13.47 11.73
CA THR A 95 -20.72 14.26 11.89
C THR A 95 -21.35 14.69 10.57
N GLY A 96 -20.91 14.13 9.43
CA GLY A 96 -21.42 14.47 8.12
C GLY A 96 -22.94 14.43 8.08
N ALA A 97 -23.57 15.61 7.95
CA ALA A 97 -25.01 15.72 7.89
C ALA A 97 -25.45 15.45 6.45
N TYR A 98 -26.13 14.33 6.25
CA TYR A 98 -26.82 14.01 5.00
C TYR A 98 -28.34 14.05 5.26
N PRO A 99 -29.14 14.82 4.50
CA PRO A 99 -28.72 15.61 3.35
C PRO A 99 -27.82 16.78 3.73
N THR A 100 -26.85 17.09 2.86
CA THR A 100 -25.99 18.27 3.04
C THR A 100 -26.82 19.53 2.92
N THR A 101 -26.36 20.66 3.45
CA THR A 101 -27.04 21.96 3.30
C THR A 101 -26.25 22.90 2.40
N PHE A 102 -25.52 22.34 1.42
CA PHE A 102 -24.73 23.13 0.49
C PHE A 102 -25.60 24.11 -0.29
N GLY A 103 -25.22 25.38 -0.27
CA GLY A 103 -25.78 26.43 -1.13
C GLY A 103 -25.16 26.44 -2.53
N GLY A 104 -24.05 25.72 -2.72
CA GLY A 104 -23.24 25.71 -3.93
C GLY A 104 -22.00 26.60 -3.80
N GLY A 105 -20.86 26.07 -4.24
CA GLY A 105 -19.56 26.75 -4.17
C GLY A 105 -18.75 26.40 -2.91
N GLU A 106 -19.31 25.64 -1.97
CA GLU A 106 -18.53 25.11 -0.86
C GLU A 106 -17.44 24.17 -1.34
N THR A 107 -16.30 24.18 -0.66
CA THR A 107 -15.14 23.38 -1.09
C THR A 107 -14.68 22.41 -0.02
N LEU A 108 -14.29 21.22 -0.44
CA LEU A 108 -13.39 20.35 0.31
C LEU A 108 -12.01 20.42 -0.35
N ILE A 109 -11.04 20.95 0.38
CA ILE A 109 -9.63 20.92 -0.01
C ILE A 109 -8.98 19.80 0.78
N THR A 110 -8.39 18.84 0.09
CA THR A 110 -7.64 17.76 0.70
C THR A 110 -6.30 17.56 0.01
N THR A 111 -5.30 17.13 0.75
CA THR A 111 -4.02 16.71 0.17
C THR A 111 -3.93 15.20 0.25
N ILE A 112 -3.50 14.54 -0.82
CA ILE A 112 -3.20 13.11 -0.83
C ILE A 112 -1.83 12.95 -1.45
N ASP A 113 -0.87 12.43 -0.68
CA ASP A 113 0.52 12.23 -1.11
C ASP A 113 1.15 13.52 -1.69
N GLY A 114 0.96 14.64 -0.99
CA GLY A 114 1.44 15.96 -1.43
C GLY A 114 0.68 16.60 -2.59
N VAL A 115 -0.26 15.88 -3.23
CA VAL A 115 -1.11 16.42 -4.29
C VAL A 115 -2.36 17.04 -3.70
N ALA A 116 -2.53 18.36 -3.89
CA ALA A 116 -3.72 19.07 -3.48
C ALA A 116 -4.90 18.77 -4.43
N VAL A 117 -6.03 18.40 -3.84
CA VAL A 117 -7.32 18.14 -4.50
C VAL A 117 -8.32 19.14 -3.96
N THR A 118 -9.07 19.80 -4.86
CA THR A 118 -10.17 20.68 -4.48
C THR A 118 -11.47 20.18 -5.12
N ALA A 119 -12.38 19.68 -4.29
CA ALA A 119 -13.75 19.40 -4.71
C ALA A 119 -14.61 20.63 -4.42
N THR A 120 -15.35 21.11 -5.41
CA THR A 120 -16.35 22.18 -5.25
C THR A 120 -17.74 21.57 -5.36
N PHE A 121 -18.56 21.75 -4.33
CA PHE A 121 -19.89 21.18 -4.24
C PHE A 121 -20.93 22.09 -4.88
N LEU A 122 -21.95 21.45 -5.45
CA LEU A 122 -23.12 22.11 -6.00
C LEU A 122 -24.27 22.02 -5.00
N ILE A 123 -25.25 22.91 -5.14
CA ILE A 123 -26.51 22.84 -4.38
C ILE A 123 -27.21 21.48 -4.52
N GLY A 124 -26.98 20.75 -5.62
CA GLY A 124 -27.53 19.41 -5.84
C GLY A 124 -26.78 18.27 -5.16
N ASP A 125 -25.61 18.50 -4.54
CA ASP A 125 -24.79 17.46 -3.91
C ASP A 125 -25.26 17.19 -2.47
N GLN A 126 -26.50 16.71 -2.36
CA GLN A 126 -27.24 16.57 -1.09
C GLN A 126 -27.01 15.22 -0.42
N THR A 127 -26.76 14.16 -1.16
CA THR A 127 -26.55 12.81 -0.59
C THR A 127 -25.07 12.45 -0.49
N VAL A 128 -24.75 11.47 0.36
CA VAL A 128 -23.38 10.95 0.49
C VAL A 128 -22.83 10.45 -0.85
N ASP A 129 -23.66 9.77 -1.65
CA ASP A 129 -23.24 9.25 -2.95
C ASP A 129 -22.91 10.37 -3.95
N GLN A 130 -23.66 11.47 -3.93
CA GLN A 130 -23.39 12.64 -4.78
C GLN A 130 -22.08 13.32 -4.37
N VAL A 131 -21.86 13.48 -3.06
CA VAL A 131 -20.61 14.00 -2.50
C VAL A 131 -19.43 13.10 -2.85
N VAL A 132 -19.57 11.78 -2.69
CA VAL A 132 -18.56 10.78 -3.08
C VAL A 132 -18.21 10.89 -4.56
N ALA A 133 -19.22 10.96 -5.44
CA ALA A 133 -19.00 11.12 -6.87
C ALA A 133 -18.26 12.43 -7.19
N ARG A 134 -18.61 13.54 -6.52
CA ARG A 134 -17.95 14.84 -6.69
C ARG A 134 -16.48 14.79 -6.29
N ILE A 135 -16.17 14.17 -5.16
CA ILE A 135 -14.80 14.06 -4.65
C ILE A 135 -13.96 13.17 -5.57
N ASN A 136 -14.48 12.02 -5.99
CA ASN A 136 -13.78 11.14 -6.93
C ASN A 136 -13.53 11.84 -8.29
N ALA A 137 -14.48 12.64 -8.80
CA ALA A 137 -14.25 13.42 -10.01
C ALA A 137 -13.11 14.45 -9.84
N ALA A 138 -13.03 15.12 -8.70
CA ALA A 138 -11.95 16.05 -8.39
C ALA A 138 -10.58 15.35 -8.28
N MET A 139 -10.53 14.15 -7.69
CA MET A 139 -9.31 13.33 -7.61
C MET A 139 -8.84 12.87 -8.99
N ALA A 140 -9.76 12.41 -9.85
CA ALA A 140 -9.43 12.05 -11.22
C ALA A 140 -8.85 13.24 -12.00
N LEU A 141 -9.41 14.44 -11.81
CA LEU A 141 -8.90 15.67 -12.43
C LEU A 141 -7.49 16.04 -11.91
N ALA A 142 -7.20 15.75 -10.65
CA ALA A 142 -5.88 15.91 -10.05
C ALA A 142 -4.88 14.80 -10.43
N GLY A 143 -5.29 13.83 -11.27
CA GLY A 143 -4.45 12.72 -11.70
C GLY A 143 -4.27 11.62 -10.66
N ILE A 144 -5.07 11.62 -9.60
CA ILE A 144 -5.04 10.57 -8.57
C ILE A 144 -5.92 9.40 -9.02
N ALA A 145 -5.43 8.18 -8.85
CA ALA A 145 -6.19 6.97 -9.15
C ALA A 145 -7.46 6.90 -8.28
N THR A 146 -8.61 6.73 -8.94
CA THR A 146 -9.95 6.67 -8.32
C THR A 146 -10.55 5.27 -8.45
N PRO A 147 -11.55 4.91 -7.62
CA PRO A 147 -12.14 5.68 -6.53
C PRO A 147 -11.27 5.74 -5.26
N ARG A 148 -11.40 6.82 -4.49
CA ARG A 148 -10.79 7.01 -3.16
C ARG A 148 -11.79 7.52 -2.13
N ALA A 149 -12.88 8.14 -2.57
CA ALA A 149 -14.03 8.41 -1.73
C ALA A 149 -15.06 7.27 -1.85
N SER A 150 -15.69 6.91 -0.74
CA SER A 150 -16.76 5.90 -0.67
C SER A 150 -17.77 6.23 0.43
N ALA A 151 -18.96 5.61 0.36
CA ALA A 151 -19.96 5.66 1.41
C ALA A 151 -19.89 4.38 2.26
N VAL A 152 -19.62 4.50 3.55
CA VAL A 152 -19.54 3.37 4.49
C VAL A 152 -20.50 3.61 5.63
N ALA A 153 -21.50 2.74 5.80
CA ALA A 153 -22.54 2.89 6.82
C ALA A 153 -23.23 4.28 6.81
N GLY A 154 -23.38 4.88 5.63
CA GLY A 154 -23.98 6.21 5.45
C GLY A 154 -23.03 7.39 5.73
N GLN A 155 -21.77 7.12 6.05
CA GLN A 155 -20.73 8.13 6.26
C GLN A 155 -19.81 8.22 5.04
N LEU A 156 -19.24 9.40 4.83
CA LEU A 156 -18.20 9.60 3.82
C LEU A 156 -16.87 9.06 4.36
N ARG A 157 -16.24 8.20 3.57
CA ARG A 157 -14.88 7.74 3.78
C ARG A 157 -13.99 8.24 2.65
N ILE A 158 -12.80 8.74 2.97
CA ILE A 158 -11.76 9.07 2.00
C ILE A 158 -10.49 8.31 2.38
N ASP A 159 -9.99 7.51 1.45
CA ASP A 159 -8.74 6.78 1.60
C ASP A 159 -7.61 7.50 0.84
N GLY A 160 -6.46 7.62 1.49
CA GLY A 160 -5.23 8.08 0.86
C GLY A 160 -4.61 7.02 -0.05
N VAL A 161 -3.38 7.28 -0.48
CA VAL A 161 -2.53 6.24 -1.06
C VAL A 161 -1.87 5.47 0.08
N ALA A 162 -1.58 4.18 -0.14
CA ALA A 162 -0.89 3.34 0.83
C ALA A 162 0.59 3.74 0.95
N THR A 163 0.90 4.98 1.27
CA THR A 163 2.26 5.45 1.54
C THR A 163 2.33 5.71 3.03
N ALA A 164 2.68 4.70 3.83
CA ALA A 164 3.00 4.98 5.23
C ALA A 164 4.19 5.94 5.28
N VAL A 165 4.40 6.61 6.39
CA VAL A 165 5.57 7.46 6.52
C VAL A 165 6.23 7.17 7.84
N GLY A 166 7.55 6.96 7.82
CA GLY A 166 8.33 6.85 9.04
C GLY A 166 8.11 8.10 9.91
N ALA A 167 7.85 7.86 11.21
CA ALA A 167 7.94 8.73 12.40
C ALA A 167 7.83 10.28 12.31
N GLY A 168 7.29 10.87 11.25
CA GLY A 168 7.24 12.33 11.09
C GLY A 168 6.97 12.87 9.70
N GLY A 169 6.80 12.02 8.68
CA GLY A 169 6.38 12.51 7.36
C GLY A 169 4.89 12.27 7.13
N ILE A 170 4.33 13.03 6.22
CA ILE A 170 2.92 13.36 6.19
C ILE A 170 2.31 12.59 5.01
N GLY A 171 1.75 11.42 5.28
CA GLY A 171 0.73 10.80 4.44
C GLY A 171 -0.62 11.50 4.64
N GLN A 172 -0.59 12.82 4.91
CA GLN A 172 -1.72 13.56 5.44
C GLN A 172 -2.73 13.74 4.32
N LEU A 173 -3.76 12.92 4.38
CA LEU A 173 -5.10 13.47 4.28
C LEU A 173 -5.12 14.73 5.15
N THR A 174 -5.19 15.89 4.53
CA THR A 174 -5.56 17.13 5.24
C THR A 174 -6.95 17.50 4.80
N PHE A 175 -7.68 18.24 5.63
CA PHE A 175 -8.98 18.76 5.26
C PHE A 175 -9.05 20.25 5.57
N ALA A 176 -9.49 21.00 4.57
CA ALA A 176 -9.75 22.42 4.65
C ALA A 176 -10.90 22.79 3.71
N GLY A 177 -11.24 24.08 3.68
CA GLY A 177 -12.34 24.60 2.88
C GLY A 177 -13.66 24.68 3.66
N THR A 178 -14.61 25.40 3.09
CA THR A 178 -15.89 25.70 3.77
C THR A 178 -16.80 24.47 3.88
N GLY A 179 -16.69 23.53 2.93
CA GLY A 179 -17.49 22.32 2.91
C GLY A 179 -16.99 21.25 3.87
N SER A 180 -15.73 21.29 4.32
CA SER A 180 -15.18 20.25 5.21
C SER A 180 -15.92 20.19 6.56
N VAL A 181 -16.34 21.34 7.08
CA VAL A 181 -17.11 21.45 8.34
C VAL A 181 -18.47 20.79 8.19
N GLN A 182 -19.20 21.06 7.11
CA GLN A 182 -20.51 20.44 6.84
C GLN A 182 -20.40 18.93 6.62
N LEU A 183 -19.29 18.48 6.05
CA LEU A 183 -19.00 17.06 5.88
C LEU A 183 -18.49 16.39 7.16
N GLY A 184 -18.22 17.15 8.24
CA GLY A 184 -17.65 16.60 9.46
C GLY A 184 -16.26 15.99 9.26
N MET A 185 -15.46 16.56 8.35
CA MET A 185 -14.10 16.12 8.02
C MET A 185 -13.09 17.10 8.63
N ASP A 186 -12.30 16.60 9.57
CA ASP A 186 -11.20 17.34 10.21
C ASP A 186 -10.00 16.43 10.49
N ALA A 187 -8.93 17.00 11.06
CA ALA A 187 -7.72 16.23 11.35
C ALA A 187 -7.93 15.10 12.38
N ALA A 188 -8.94 15.19 13.26
CA ALA A 188 -9.24 14.17 14.25
C ALA A 188 -9.98 12.96 13.64
N THR A 189 -10.55 13.11 12.44
CA THR A 189 -11.20 12.01 11.72
C THR A 189 -10.23 11.08 10.99
N ILE A 190 -8.93 11.40 10.97
CA ILE A 190 -7.93 10.65 10.23
C ILE A 190 -7.38 9.52 11.11
N VAL A 191 -7.42 8.32 10.55
CA VAL A 191 -6.58 7.20 10.96
C VAL A 191 -5.34 7.21 10.08
N ASP A 192 -4.18 7.43 10.69
CA ASP A 192 -2.91 7.54 9.98
C ASP A 192 -2.55 6.27 9.19
N ALA A 193 -1.79 6.47 8.12
CA ALA A 193 -1.20 5.39 7.35
C ALA A 193 -0.27 4.56 8.24
N GLN A 194 -0.34 3.24 8.12
CA GLN A 194 0.52 2.32 8.88
C GLN A 194 1.52 1.64 7.96
N GLY A 195 2.70 1.32 8.49
CA GLY A 195 3.73 0.58 7.79
C GLY A 195 4.98 0.42 8.64
N GLN A 196 5.75 -0.62 8.36
CA GLN A 196 7.04 -0.88 9.02
C GLN A 196 8.17 -0.80 8.01
N ASP A 197 9.02 0.20 8.18
CA ASP A 197 10.17 0.46 7.31
C ASP A 197 11.41 -0.26 7.82
N GLN A 198 12.08 -0.98 6.94
CA GLN A 198 13.33 -1.68 7.20
C GLN A 198 14.35 -1.37 6.11
N THR A 199 15.51 -0.87 6.50
CA THR A 199 16.64 -0.71 5.58
C THR A 199 17.30 -2.07 5.36
N LEU A 200 17.37 -2.51 4.12
CA LEU A 200 17.91 -3.80 3.70
C LEU A 200 18.98 -3.61 2.62
N ALA A 201 19.83 -4.61 2.43
CA ALA A 201 20.80 -4.66 1.34
C ALA A 201 21.14 -6.12 1.00
N GLY A 202 21.61 -6.37 -0.23
CA GLY A 202 22.02 -7.71 -0.65
C GLY A 202 20.86 -8.71 -0.66
N LEU A 203 21.08 -9.91 -0.12
CA LEU A 203 20.06 -10.96 -0.03
C LEU A 203 19.34 -10.89 1.33
N THR A 204 18.01 -10.76 1.30
CA THR A 204 17.15 -10.85 2.48
C THR A 204 16.04 -11.88 2.24
N ILE A 205 15.74 -12.66 3.28
CA ILE A 205 14.67 -13.64 3.29
C ILE A 205 13.83 -13.40 4.53
N MET A 206 12.52 -13.30 4.34
CA MET A 206 11.55 -13.12 5.41
C MET A 206 10.49 -14.20 5.31
N GLU A 207 10.11 -14.73 6.45
CA GLU A 207 9.02 -15.69 6.60
C GLU A 207 8.06 -15.19 7.66
N PHE A 208 6.76 -15.20 7.34
CA PHE A 208 5.70 -14.70 8.20
C PHE A 208 4.84 -15.86 8.74
N PRO A 209 4.23 -15.73 9.92
CA PRO A 209 3.34 -16.74 10.47
C PRO A 209 2.17 -17.06 9.52
N HIS A 210 1.80 -18.34 9.41
CA HIS A 210 0.66 -18.80 8.59
C HIS A 210 -0.69 -18.71 9.30
N SER A 211 -0.72 -18.21 10.55
CA SER A 211 -1.90 -18.21 11.41
C SER A 211 -2.05 -16.88 12.15
N GLY A 212 -3.22 -16.26 12.00
CA GLY A 212 -3.53 -14.93 12.53
C GLY A 212 -3.13 -13.84 11.54
N GLN A 213 -3.88 -12.73 11.51
CA GLN A 213 -3.77 -11.61 10.55
C GLN A 213 -2.46 -10.80 10.66
N THR A 214 -1.32 -11.46 10.87
CA THR A 214 -0.02 -10.83 11.10
C THR A 214 0.92 -10.94 9.89
N ALA A 215 0.48 -11.54 8.78
CA ALA A 215 1.22 -11.52 7.52
C ALA A 215 0.97 -10.20 6.76
N PRO A 216 1.97 -9.60 6.11
CA PRO A 216 1.77 -8.41 5.29
C PRO A 216 0.82 -8.69 4.13
N THR A 217 -0.14 -7.81 3.89
CA THR A 217 -1.00 -7.83 2.71
C THR A 217 -0.49 -6.90 1.60
N ALA A 218 0.49 -6.06 1.93
CA ALA A 218 1.13 -5.11 1.03
C ALA A 218 2.61 -4.96 1.39
N ALA A 219 3.44 -4.79 0.37
CA ALA A 219 4.84 -4.46 0.52
C ALA A 219 5.26 -3.44 -0.53
N GLN A 220 6.12 -2.51 -0.13
CA GLN A 220 6.62 -1.44 -0.98
C GLN A 220 8.13 -1.30 -0.82
N VAL A 221 8.78 -0.70 -1.81
CA VAL A 221 10.22 -0.44 -1.78
C VAL A 221 10.53 1.02 -2.08
N SER A 222 11.58 1.54 -1.45
CA SER A 222 12.11 2.89 -1.67
C SER A 222 13.64 2.88 -1.79
N GLY A 223 14.19 3.81 -2.57
CA GLY A 223 15.62 3.96 -2.82
C GLY A 223 16.02 3.63 -4.27
N THR A 224 17.31 3.69 -4.56
CA THR A 224 17.85 3.41 -5.90
C THR A 224 18.52 2.04 -5.91
N ALA A 225 17.75 1.03 -6.33
CA ALA A 225 18.21 -0.35 -6.36
C ALA A 225 17.48 -1.17 -7.43
N THR A 226 18.19 -2.17 -7.95
CA THR A 226 17.59 -3.25 -8.74
C THR A 226 17.31 -4.41 -7.79
N ILE A 227 16.02 -4.75 -7.62
CA ILE A 227 15.59 -5.76 -6.65
C ILE A 227 14.93 -6.92 -7.38
N ASP A 228 15.51 -8.12 -7.26
CA ASP A 228 14.86 -9.37 -7.65
C ASP A 228 13.96 -9.84 -6.51
N VAL A 229 12.67 -9.99 -6.79
CA VAL A 229 11.67 -10.37 -5.80
C VAL A 229 11.08 -11.74 -6.10
N VAL A 230 10.87 -12.53 -5.04
CA VAL A 230 9.95 -13.68 -5.03
C VAL A 230 9.06 -13.54 -3.80
N ALA A 231 7.75 -13.56 -4.01
CA ALA A 231 6.77 -13.56 -2.92
C ALA A 231 5.94 -14.84 -3.00
N ALA A 232 5.58 -15.41 -1.86
CA ALA A 232 4.64 -16.52 -1.79
C ALA A 232 3.69 -16.35 -0.62
N GLY A 233 2.48 -16.88 -0.76
CA GLY A 233 1.40 -16.54 0.15
C GLY A 233 0.06 -17.18 -0.18
N ARG A 234 -0.98 -16.62 0.41
CA ARG A 234 -2.38 -16.89 0.06
C ARG A 234 -2.85 -15.93 -1.02
N ALA A 235 -3.77 -16.39 -1.87
CA ALA A 235 -4.45 -15.58 -2.87
C ALA A 235 -5.79 -15.04 -2.34
#